data_AF-A0A6P2AH85-F1
#
_entry.id   AF-A0A6P2AH85-F1
#
_cell.length_a   1.000
_cell.length_b   1.000
_cell.length_c   1.000
_cell.angle_alpha   90.00
_cell.angle_beta   90.00
_cell.angle_gamma   90.00
#
_symmetry.space_group_name_H-M   'P 1'
#
loop_
_entity.id
_entity.type
_entity.pdbx_description
1 polymer ?
#
loop_
_entity_poly.entity_id
_entity_poly.type
_entity_poly.pdbx_seq_one_letter_code
_entity_poly.pdbx_strand_id
1 'polypeptide(L)'
;MYTALKKANCPPINNKPHTIAQLQAYCEDELSTAKIALILYEAPTDPPPQGLDPTVLNQLARFSHPPIAVVVGQPLPECRLPQFLENDPDLIAKILQWLQNLER
;
A
#
# COMPACT_ATOMS: atom_id res chain seq x y z
N MET A 1 7.83 10.19 11.33
CA MET A 1 7.75 9.52 10.01
C MET A 1 6.56 10.01 9.16
N TYR A 2 5.35 10.17 9.72
CA TYR A 2 4.19 10.79 9.03
C TYR A 2 4.44 12.24 8.52
N THR A 3 5.29 12.98 9.19
CA THR A 3 5.67 14.37 8.85
C THR A 3 6.65 14.50 7.68
N ALA A 4 7.39 13.43 7.33
CA ALA A 4 8.32 13.45 6.20
C ALA A 4 7.57 13.34 4.86
N LEU A 5 6.55 12.47 4.79
CA LEU A 5 5.68 12.32 3.62
C LEU A 5 4.89 13.60 3.31
N LYS A 6 4.44 14.33 4.34
CA LYS A 6 3.76 15.63 4.17
C LYS A 6 4.68 16.74 3.65
N LYS A 7 5.99 16.63 3.90
CA LYS A 7 7.02 17.60 3.44
C LYS A 7 7.58 17.27 2.06
N ALA A 8 7.40 16.05 1.55
CA ALA A 8 7.95 15.60 0.28
C ALA A 8 7.20 16.11 -0.96
N ASN A 9 6.39 17.17 -0.84
CA ASN A 9 5.57 17.67 -1.94
C ASN A 9 4.69 16.54 -2.54
N CYS A 10 4.00 15.75 -1.69
CA CYS A 10 2.89 14.94 -2.19
C CYS A 10 1.99 15.87 -3.01
N PRO A 11 1.85 15.66 -4.34
CA PRO A 11 1.17 16.61 -5.18
C PRO A 11 -0.27 16.80 -4.68
N PRO A 12 -0.81 18.03 -4.77
CA PRO A 12 -2.19 18.30 -4.39
C PRO A 12 -3.13 17.31 -5.09
N ILE A 13 -4.16 16.89 -4.35
CA ILE A 13 -5.16 15.85 -4.66
C ILE A 13 -6.08 16.28 -5.83
N ASN A 14 -5.54 16.74 -6.96
CA ASN A 14 -6.37 17.31 -8.03
C ASN A 14 -6.56 16.39 -9.24
N ASN A 15 -5.74 15.35 -9.42
CA ASN A 15 -5.89 14.34 -10.50
C ASN A 15 -5.67 12.92 -9.98
N LYS A 16 -6.51 12.46 -9.03
CA LYS A 16 -6.40 11.09 -8.53
C LYS A 16 -6.75 10.07 -9.62
N PRO A 17 -6.07 8.92 -9.66
CA PRO A 17 -6.59 7.78 -10.37
C PRO A 17 -7.92 7.32 -9.71
N HIS A 18 -8.99 7.33 -10.49
CA HIS A 18 -10.33 6.86 -10.08
C HIS A 18 -10.57 5.40 -10.50
N THR A 19 -9.67 4.84 -11.30
CA THR A 19 -9.69 3.45 -11.74
C THR A 19 -8.34 2.79 -11.49
N ILE A 20 -8.34 1.46 -11.40
CA ILE A 20 -7.11 0.68 -11.22
C ILE A 20 -6.15 0.87 -12.40
N ALA A 21 -6.69 1.02 -13.63
CA ALA A 21 -5.86 1.32 -14.80
C ALA A 21 -5.16 2.68 -14.70
N GLN A 22 -5.85 3.71 -14.20
CA GLN A 22 -5.22 5.01 -13.96
C GLN A 22 -4.18 4.94 -12.84
N LEU A 23 -4.43 4.13 -11.80
CA LEU A 23 -3.48 3.95 -10.71
C LEU A 23 -2.24 3.22 -11.20
N GLN A 24 -2.41 2.21 -12.06
CA GLN A 24 -1.30 1.51 -12.70
C GLN A 24 -0.46 2.47 -13.54
N ALA A 25 -1.09 3.26 -14.42
CA ALA A 25 -0.37 4.25 -15.23
C ALA A 25 0.38 5.26 -14.36
N TYR A 26 -0.23 5.77 -13.30
CA TYR A 26 0.43 6.66 -12.35
C TYR A 26 1.64 5.99 -11.66
N CYS A 27 1.50 4.73 -11.27
CA CYS A 27 2.58 3.96 -10.66
C CYS A 27 3.75 3.69 -11.62
N GLU A 28 3.46 3.46 -12.89
CA GLU A 28 4.46 3.17 -13.93
C GLU A 28 5.11 4.43 -14.50
N ASP A 29 4.36 5.53 -14.66
CA ASP A 29 4.87 6.76 -15.28
C ASP A 29 5.50 7.69 -14.24
N GLU A 30 4.78 8.01 -13.17
CA GLU A 30 5.18 9.06 -12.22
C GLU A 30 6.03 8.51 -11.08
N LEU A 31 5.82 7.25 -10.71
CA LEU A 31 6.44 6.63 -9.54
C LEU A 31 7.58 5.65 -9.88
N SER A 32 7.80 5.32 -11.15
CA SER A 32 8.82 4.34 -11.57
C SER A 32 10.24 4.70 -11.18
N THR A 33 10.56 5.99 -11.12
CA THR A 33 11.89 6.47 -10.72
C THR A 33 12.04 6.67 -9.20
N ALA A 34 10.93 6.64 -8.46
CA ALA A 34 10.92 6.84 -7.03
C ALA A 34 11.10 5.52 -6.28
N LYS A 35 12.02 5.49 -5.32
CA LYS A 35 12.18 4.38 -4.36
C LYS A 35 11.09 4.47 -3.29
N ILE A 36 9.88 4.09 -3.66
CA ILE A 36 8.73 4.09 -2.77
C ILE A 36 8.07 2.71 -2.76
N ALA A 37 7.39 2.42 -1.66
CA ALA A 37 6.50 1.29 -1.51
C ALA A 37 5.14 1.80 -1.03
N LEU A 38 4.07 1.14 -1.45
CA LEU A 38 2.71 1.46 -1.02
C LEU A 38 2.26 0.48 0.06
N ILE A 39 1.78 1.00 1.18
CA ILE A 39 1.22 0.20 2.26
C ILE A 39 -0.22 0.62 2.45
N LEU A 40 -1.15 -0.28 2.17
CA LEU A 40 -2.58 -0.05 2.34
C LEU A 40 -3.01 -0.50 3.74
N TYR A 41 -3.72 0.37 4.44
CA TYR A 41 -4.33 0.05 5.73
C TYR A 41 -5.68 0.75 5.81
N GLU A 42 -6.66 0.10 6.42
CA GLU A 42 -7.91 0.77 6.80
C GLU A 42 -7.76 1.30 8.22
N ALA A 43 -7.99 2.60 8.40
CA ALA A 43 -8.02 3.16 9.74
C ALA A 43 -9.29 2.68 10.45
N PRO A 44 -9.22 2.31 11.74
CA PRO A 44 -10.42 1.95 12.48
C PRO A 44 -11.38 3.13 12.56
N THR A 45 -12.60 2.96 12.04
CA THR A 45 -13.70 3.94 12.07
C THR A 45 -14.92 3.37 12.80
N ASP A 46 -15.87 4.24 13.14
CA ASP A 46 -17.22 3.86 13.58
C ASP A 46 -18.25 4.40 12.56
N PRO A 47 -18.95 3.53 11.79
CA PRO A 47 -18.93 2.07 11.86
C PRO A 47 -17.60 1.43 11.39
N PRO A 48 -17.36 0.15 11.71
CA PRO A 48 -16.16 -0.57 11.30
C PRO A 48 -15.91 -0.47 9.79
N PRO A 49 -14.64 -0.47 9.36
CA PRO A 49 -14.30 -0.46 7.95
C PRO A 49 -14.93 -1.64 7.21
N GLN A 50 -15.26 -1.43 5.92
CA GLN A 50 -15.90 -2.47 5.11
C GLN A 50 -14.95 -3.59 4.68
N GLY A 51 -13.65 -3.43 4.92
CA GLY A 51 -12.65 -4.38 4.46
C GLY A 51 -12.11 -3.99 3.08
N LEU A 52 -10.86 -4.35 2.84
CA LEU A 52 -10.25 -4.21 1.51
C LEU A 52 -10.85 -5.22 0.53
N ASP A 53 -11.31 -4.75 -0.63
CA ASP A 53 -11.88 -5.59 -1.68
C ASP A 53 -10.82 -6.57 -2.25
N PRO A 54 -11.00 -7.90 -2.11
CA PRO A 54 -10.05 -8.90 -2.58
C PRO A 54 -9.78 -8.83 -4.09
N THR A 55 -10.78 -8.43 -4.89
CA THR A 55 -10.65 -8.25 -6.33
C THR A 55 -9.69 -7.13 -6.64
N VAL A 56 -9.83 -6.00 -5.94
CA VAL A 56 -8.94 -4.84 -6.08
C VAL A 56 -7.53 -5.22 -5.65
N LEU A 57 -7.36 -5.86 -4.50
CA LEU A 57 -6.05 -6.31 -4.02
C LEU A 57 -5.35 -7.25 -5.00
N ASN A 58 -6.10 -8.17 -5.62
CA ASN A 58 -5.57 -9.09 -6.62
C ASN A 58 -5.18 -8.40 -7.94
N GLN A 59 -5.83 -7.29 -8.29
CA GLN A 59 -5.39 -6.47 -9.42
C GLN A 59 -4.10 -5.71 -9.07
N LEU A 60 -4.01 -5.14 -7.86
CA LEU A 60 -2.82 -4.46 -7.37
C LEU A 60 -1.61 -5.40 -7.27
N ALA A 61 -1.82 -6.68 -6.94
CA ALA A 61 -0.77 -7.69 -6.92
C ALA A 61 -0.10 -7.93 -8.28
N ARG A 62 -0.68 -7.43 -9.38
CA ARG A 62 -0.11 -7.54 -10.73
C ARG A 62 0.78 -6.35 -11.08
N PHE A 63 0.85 -5.35 -10.22
CA PHE A 63 1.64 -4.16 -10.49
C PHE A 63 3.12 -4.51 -10.36
N SER A 64 3.91 -4.12 -11.36
CA SER A 64 5.35 -4.37 -11.37
C SER A 64 6.10 -3.41 -10.45
N HIS A 65 5.58 -2.19 -10.29
CA HIS A 65 6.12 -1.14 -9.43
C HIS A 65 5.01 -0.15 -9.05
N PRO A 66 5.08 0.52 -7.88
CA PRO A 66 5.95 0.21 -6.75
C PRO A 66 5.51 -1.08 -6.03
N PRO A 67 6.39 -1.72 -5.24
CA PRO A 67 5.98 -2.82 -4.35
C PRO A 67 4.82 -2.39 -3.44
N ILE A 68 3.81 -3.24 -3.33
CA ILE A 68 2.59 -2.97 -2.57
C ILE A 68 2.45 -4.01 -1.46
N ALA A 69 2.07 -3.59 -0.26
CA ALA A 69 1.70 -4.45 0.85
C ALA A 69 0.41 -3.97 1.52
N VAL A 70 -0.20 -4.84 2.32
CA VAL A 70 -1.43 -4.53 3.08
C VAL A 70 -1.25 -4.81 4.57
N VAL A 71 -1.85 -3.97 5.41
CA VAL A 71 -2.02 -4.20 6.84
C VAL A 71 -3.50 -4.50 7.10
N VAL A 72 -3.77 -5.66 7.68
CA VAL A 72 -5.14 -6.18 7.87
C VAL A 72 -5.33 -6.71 9.29
N GLY A 73 -6.56 -6.68 9.79
CA GLY A 73 -6.88 -7.26 11.10
C GLY A 73 -6.79 -8.79 11.13
N GLN A 74 -7.04 -9.44 9.98
CA GLN A 74 -7.00 -10.89 9.81
C GLN A 74 -6.43 -11.25 8.44
N PRO A 75 -5.75 -12.40 8.29
CA PRO A 75 -5.20 -12.84 7.01
C PRO A 75 -6.29 -12.99 5.94
N LEU A 76 -6.04 -12.48 4.74
CA LEU A 76 -6.91 -12.61 3.57
C LEU A 76 -6.39 -13.76 2.68
N PRO A 77 -7.05 -14.94 2.65
CA PRO A 77 -6.51 -16.12 1.97
C PRO A 77 -6.39 -15.95 0.45
N GLU A 78 -7.21 -15.10 -0.16
CA GLU A 78 -7.20 -14.85 -1.61
C GLU A 78 -6.28 -13.70 -2.03
N CYS A 79 -5.64 -13.01 -1.08
CA CYS A 79 -4.79 -11.85 -1.36
C CYS A 79 -3.34 -12.30 -1.60
N ARG A 80 -2.82 -11.97 -2.78
CA ARG A 80 -1.43 -12.29 -3.18
C ARG A 80 -0.40 -11.24 -2.77
N LEU A 81 -0.85 -10.08 -2.27
CA LEU A 81 0.06 -9.06 -1.76
C LEU A 81 0.68 -9.54 -0.43
N PRO A 82 1.92 -9.12 -0.11
CA PRO A 82 2.44 -9.20 1.24
C PRO A 82 1.44 -8.63 2.25
N GLN A 83 1.15 -9.40 3.29
CA GLN A 83 0.18 -9.04 4.32
C GLN A 83 0.88 -8.94 5.67
N PHE A 84 0.53 -7.91 6.45
CA PHE A 84 0.93 -7.75 7.83
C PHE A 84 -0.30 -7.65 8.71
N LEU A 85 -0.23 -8.17 9.94
CA LEU A 85 -1.35 -8.12 10.88
C LEU A 85 -1.27 -6.85 11.73
N GLU A 86 -2.39 -6.13 11.83
CA GLU A 86 -2.45 -4.89 12.63
C GLU A 86 -2.13 -5.12 14.11
N ASN A 87 -2.49 -6.31 14.62
CA ASN A 87 -2.33 -6.72 16.01
C ASN A 87 -0.98 -7.40 16.28
N ASP A 88 -0.08 -7.42 15.30
CA ASP A 88 1.26 -7.98 15.44
C ASP A 88 2.14 -7.02 16.27
N PRO A 89 2.70 -7.44 17.41
CA PRO A 89 3.54 -6.57 18.24
C PRO A 89 4.81 -6.12 17.51
N ASP A 90 5.26 -6.89 16.52
CA ASP A 90 6.46 -6.61 15.73
C ASP A 90 6.13 -6.02 14.34
N LEU A 91 4.90 -5.53 14.13
CA LEU A 91 4.42 -5.01 12.83
C LEU A 91 5.40 -4.06 12.16
N ILE A 92 5.86 -3.04 12.89
CA ILE A 92 6.76 -2.01 12.35
C ILE A 92 8.11 -2.63 11.97
N ALA A 93 8.66 -3.50 12.80
CA ALA A 93 9.92 -4.17 12.52
C ALA A 93 9.82 -5.06 11.26
N LYS A 94 8.72 -5.81 11.12
CA LYS A 94 8.46 -6.65 9.94
C LYS A 94 8.28 -5.85 8.67
N ILE A 95 7.58 -4.71 8.73
CA ILE A 95 7.45 -3.79 7.59
C ILE A 95 8.83 -3.21 7.20
N LEU A 96 9.63 -2.75 8.17
CA LEU A 96 10.96 -2.21 7.89
C LEU A 96 11.89 -3.26 7.29
N GLN A 97 11.85 -4.49 7.80
CA GLN A 97 12.62 -5.60 7.25
C GLN A 97 12.17 -5.92 5.81
N TRP A 98 10.88 -5.91 5.53
CA TRP A 98 10.35 -6.08 4.17
C TRP A 98 10.86 -4.98 3.24
N LEU A 99 10.81 -3.71 3.65
CA LEU A 99 11.33 -2.58 2.87
C LEU A 99 12.83 -2.73 2.57
N GLN A 100 13.63 -3.13 3.57
CA GLN A 100 15.07 -3.36 3.37
C GLN A 100 15.36 -4.50 2.38
N ASN A 101 14.51 -5.52 2.34
CA ASN A 101 14.63 -6.62 1.38
C ASN A 101 14.28 -6.21 -0.05
N LEU A 102 13.51 -5.14 -0.25
CA LEU A 102 13.18 -4.60 -1.58
C LEU A 102 14.32 -3.75 -2.16
N GLU A 103 15.23 -3.24 -1.32
CA GLU A 103 16.39 -2.46 -1.75
C GLU A 103 17.60 -3.32 -2.14
N ARG A 104 17.55 -4.63 -1.86
CA ARG A 104 18.58 -5.61 -2.21
C ARG A 104 18.39 -6.14 -3.62
#